data_AF-A0A2D7JZ51-F1
#
_entry.id   AF-A0A2D7JZ51-F1
#
_cell.length_a   1.000
_cell.length_b   1.000
_cell.length_c   1.000
_cell.angle_alpha   90.00
_cell.angle_beta   90.00
_cell.angle_gamma   90.00
#
_symmetry.space_group_name_H-M   'P 1'
#
loop_
_entity.id
_entity.type
_entity.pdbx_description
1 polymer ?
#
loop_
_entity_poly.entity_id
_entity_poly.type
_entity_poly.pdbx_seq_one_letter_code
_entity_poly.pdbx_strand_id
1 'polypeptide(L)' 'MLDELLRNAENNSHIIQFTIDETRQLTIEAPFNLRIIEDQCLCFVEAPTRLDAIQRVLDSGLPIKQFTELQ' A
#
# COMPACT_ATOMS: atom_id res chain seq x y z
N MET A 1 27.25 -5.49 -3.15
CA MET A 1 27.67 -4.12 -3.46
C MET A 1 26.65 -3.37 -4.33
N LEU A 2 26.07 -3.98 -5.38
CA LEU A 2 24.92 -3.39 -6.10
C LEU A 2 23.62 -3.40 -5.25
N ASP A 3 23.42 -4.46 -4.46
CA ASP A 3 22.26 -4.60 -3.55
C ASP A 3 22.26 -3.59 -2.39
N GLU A 4 23.42 -3.04 -2.03
CA GLU A 4 23.57 -1.99 -1.01
C GLU A 4 23.44 -0.58 -1.61
N LEU A 5 23.73 -0.42 -2.91
CA LEU A 5 23.51 0.84 -3.64
C LEU A 5 22.02 1.06 -3.94
N LEU A 6 21.24 -0.01 -4.17
CA LEU A 6 19.77 0.05 -4.24
C LEU A 6 19.10 0.33 -2.88
N ARG A 7 19.77 0.01 -1.77
CA ARG A 7 19.26 0.25 -0.40
C ARG A 7 19.44 1.70 0.10
N ASN A 8 20.31 2.50 -0.54
CA ASN A 8 20.76 3.78 0.00
C ASN A 8 20.41 5.01 -0.86
N ALA A 9 19.46 4.91 -1.78
CA ALA A 9 18.95 6.06 -2.54
C ALA A 9 17.40 6.18 -2.46
N GLU A 10 16.95 6.82 -1.39
CA GLU A 10 15.89 7.86 -1.40
C GLU A 10 14.42 7.52 -1.71
N ASN A 11 13.88 6.34 -1.41
CA ASN A 11 12.40 6.24 -1.29
C ASN A 11 11.94 5.11 -0.36
N ASN A 12 11.80 5.43 0.93
CA ASN A 12 11.01 4.62 1.87
C ASN A 12 9.50 4.84 1.68
N SER A 13 9.12 5.89 0.95
CA SER A 13 7.75 6.19 0.62
C SER A 13 7.32 5.36 -0.59
N HIS A 14 6.32 4.51 -0.40
CA HIS A 14 5.72 3.70 -1.45
C HIS A 14 4.27 4.10 -1.67
N ILE A 15 3.87 4.25 -2.94
CA ILE A 15 2.48 4.41 -3.33
C ILE A 15 1.95 3.03 -3.74
N ILE A 16 0.95 2.53 -3.02
CA ILE A 16 0.30 1.27 -3.33
C ILE A 16 -1.15 1.57 -3.73
N GLN A 17 -1.52 1.10 -4.92
CA GLN A 17 -2.87 1.24 -5.47
C GLN A 17 -3.57 -0.13 -5.48
N PHE A 18 -4.82 -0.16 -5.05
CA PHE A 18 -5.63 -1.37 -4.98
C PHE A 18 -7.12 -1.05 -5.02
N THR A 19 -7.96 -2.05 -5.27
CA THR A 19 -9.41 -1.95 -5.13
C THR A 19 -9.89 -2.65 -3.86
N ILE A 20 -10.94 -2.11 -3.25
CA ILE A 20 -11.61 -2.67 -2.07
C ILE A 20 -13.00 -3.19 -2.41
N ASP A 21 -13.47 -4.18 -1.66
CA ASP A 21 -14.83 -4.72 -1.80
C ASP A 21 -15.87 -3.76 -1.18
N GLU A 22 -16.94 -3.44 -1.94
CA GLU A 22 -18.05 -2.55 -1.55
C GLU A 22 -18.95 -3.14 -0.43
N THR A 23 -18.83 -4.44 -0.15
CA THR A 23 -19.81 -5.17 0.67
C THR A 23 -19.72 -4.94 2.18
N ARG A 24 -18.79 -4.12 2.67
CA ARG A 24 -18.57 -3.97 4.12
C ARG A 24 -18.65 -2.52 4.58
N GLN A 25 -19.66 -2.21 5.40
CA GLN A 25 -19.61 -1.10 6.35
C GLN A 25 -18.46 -1.37 7.33
N LEU A 26 -17.25 -0.97 6.98
CA LEU A 26 -16.08 -1.06 7.84
C LEU A 26 -15.60 0.35 8.16
N THR A 27 -15.40 0.60 9.45
CA THR A 27 -14.56 1.72 9.89
C THR A 27 -13.13 1.36 9.51
N ILE A 28 -12.65 1.96 8.42
CA ILE A 28 -11.27 1.76 7.96
C ILE A 28 -10.35 2.57 8.86
N GLU A 29 -9.55 1.88 9.67
CA GLU A 29 -8.44 2.48 10.42
C GLU A 29 -7.14 1.95 9.84
N ALA A 30 -6.55 2.72 8.92
CA ALA A 30 -5.28 2.38 8.31
C ALA A 30 -4.13 3.10 9.03
N PRO A 31 -2.99 2.44 9.32
CA PRO A 31 -1.82 3.06 9.94
C PRO A 31 -1.00 3.91 8.95
N PHE A 32 -1.58 4.24 7.79
CA PHE A 32 -0.98 4.97 6.69
C PHE A 32 -2.01 5.89 6.05
N ASN A 33 -1.53 6.88 5.29
CA ASN A 33 -2.41 7.80 4.58
C ASN A 33 -3.09 7.06 3.42
N LEU A 34 -4.42 6.98 3.49
CA LEU A 34 -5.26 6.31 2.52
C LEU A 34 -6.20 7.32 1.86
N ARG A 35 -6.25 7.31 0.53
CA ARG A 35 -7.23 8.04 -0.28
C ARG A 35 -8.12 7.02 -0.98
N ILE A 36 -9.44 7.20 -0.84
CA ILE A 36 -10.45 6.32 -1.43
C ILE A 36 -11.27 7.15 -2.43
N ILE A 37 -11.45 6.61 -3.63
CA ILE A 37 -12.31 7.17 -4.69
C ILE A 37 -13.09 5.98 -5.26
N GLU A 38 -14.40 5.93 -5.00
CA GLU A 38 -15.24 4.77 -5.34
C GLU A 38 -14.66 3.47 -4.76
N ASP A 39 -14.39 2.46 -5.59
CA ASP A 39 -13.77 1.19 -5.19
C ASP A 39 -12.23 1.24 -5.20
N GLN A 40 -11.64 2.33 -5.69
CA GLN A 40 -10.20 2.49 -5.81
C GLN A 40 -9.58 3.16 -4.59
N CYS A 41 -8.48 2.58 -4.15
CA CYS A 41 -7.69 3.02 -3.01
C CYS A 41 -6.26 3.31 -3.45
N LEU A 42 -5.74 4.45 -2.96
CA LEU A 42 -4.35 4.84 -3.09
C LEU A 42 -3.81 5.07 -1.69
N CYS A 43 -2.76 4.34 -1.30
CA CYS A 43 -2.13 4.54 0.00
C CYS A 43 -0.65 4.89 -0.13
N PHE A 44 -0.22 5.75 0.79
CA PHE A 44 1.15 6.23 0.92
C PHE A 44 1.74 5.57 2.16
N VAL A 45 2.67 4.64 1.95
CA VAL A 45 3.19 3.76 2.99
C VAL A 45 4.70 3.95 3.11
N GLU A 46 5.15 4.29 4.31
CA GLU A 46 6.58 4.31 4.64
C GLU A 46 7.06 2.90 5.01
N ALA A 47 7.94 2.32 4.20
CA ALA A 47 8.56 1.02 4.45
C ALA A 47 9.95 0.91 3.80
N PRO A 48 10.83 0.00 4.27
CA PRO A 48 12.15 -0.18 3.69
C PRO A 48 12.15 -0.75 2.27
N THR A 49 11.09 -1.48 1.91
CA THR A 49 10.91 -2.06 0.58
C THR A 49 9.46 -2.00 0.15
N ARG A 50 9.22 -2.06 -1.17
CA ARG A 50 7.88 -2.15 -1.73
C ARG A 50 7.13 -3.39 -1.23
N LEU A 51 7.83 -4.51 -1.03
CA LEU A 51 7.24 -5.73 -0.49
C LEU A 51 6.75 -5.50 0.94
N ASP A 52 7.55 -4.86 1.78
CA ASP A 52 7.16 -4.50 3.15
C ASP A 52 5.96 -3.53 3.16
N ALA A 53 5.94 -2.57 2.23
CA ALA A 53 4.80 -1.66 2.09
C ALA A 53 3.52 -2.41 1.74
N ILE A 54 3.56 -3.33 0.76
CA ILE A 54 2.40 -4.15 0.39
C ILE A 54 1.94 -4.99 1.59
N GLN A 55 2.88 -5.60 2.33
CA GLN A 55 2.55 -6.40 3.50
C GLN A 55 1.85 -5.56 4.58
N ARG A 56 2.30 -4.32 4.83
CA ARG A 56 1.62 -3.40 5.76
C ARG A 56 0.19 -3.08 5.34
N VAL A 57 -0.07 -2.94 4.04
CA VAL A 57 -1.43 -2.72 3.52
C VAL A 57 -2.29 -3.96 3.72
N LEU A 58 -1.76 -5.16 3.46
CA LEU A 58 -2.46 -6.42 3.74
C LEU A 58 -2.80 -6.59 5.22
N ASP A 59 -1.85 -6.27 6.11
CA ASP A 59 -2.00 -6.43 7.55
C ASP A 59 -2.94 -5.37 8.19
N SER A 60 -3.31 -4.33 7.44
CA SER A 60 -4.19 -3.24 7.92
C SER A 60 -5.65 -3.66 8.08
N GLY A 61 -6.03 -4.86 7.65
CA GLY A 61 -7.41 -5.35 7.71
C GLY A 61 -8.34 -4.75 6.66
N LEU A 62 -7.80 -4.02 5.69
CA LEU A 62 -8.53 -3.53 4.52
C LEU A 62 -9.06 -4.71 3.68
N PRO A 63 -10.31 -4.67 3.20
CA PRO A 63 -10.89 -5.73 2.37
C PRO A 63 -10.40 -5.61 0.92
N ILE A 64 -9.09 -5.83 0.72
CA ILE A 64 -8.45 -5.68 -0.59
C ILE A 64 -8.95 -6.78 -1.53
N LYS A 65 -9.50 -6.36 -2.67
CA LYS A 65 -9.93 -7.24 -3.75
C LYS A 65 -8.78 -7.56 -4.69
N GLN A 66 -8.04 -6.53 -5.12
CA GLN A 66 -6.93 -6.68 -6.06
C GLN A 66 -5.96 -5.49 -5.96
N PHE A 67 -4.67 -5.76 -6.05
CA PHE A 67 -3.66 -4.71 -6.25
C PHE A 67 -3.54 -4.34 -7.73
N THR A 68 -3.35 -3.06 -8.01
CA THR A 68 -3.02 -2.60 -9.35
C THR A 68 -1.55 -2.90 -9.64
N GLU A 69 -1.28 -3.63 -10.72
CA GLU A 69 0.08 -3.77 -11.24
C GLU A 69 0.52 -2.42 -11.82
N LEU A 70 1.33 -1.69 -11.06
CA LEU A 70 2.01 -0.51 -11.60
C LEU A 70 3.23 -1.01 -12.39
N GLN A 71 3.14 -0.90 -13.72
CA GLN A 71 4.26 -1.16 -14.65
C GLN A 71 5.45 -0.23 -14.41
#